data_AF-A0A0V0SZP5-F1
#
_entry.id   AF-A0A0V0SZP5-F1
#
_cell.length_a   1.000
_cell.length_b   1.000
_cell.length_c   1.000
_cell.angle_alpha   90.00
_cell.angle_beta   90.00
_cell.angle_gamma   90.00
#
_symmetry.space_group_name_H-M   'P 1'
#
loop_
_entity.id
_entity.type
_entity.pdbx_description
1 polymer ?
#
loop_
_entity_poly.entity_id
_entity_poly.type
_entity_poly.pdbx_seq_one_letter_code
_entity_poly.pdbx_strand_id
1 'polypeptide(L)'
;MLVDTGSAVTLANERFIRHLKTLRDVPKPSIRLETATGTELEITNACVTEIILGNSVTVQHTVLCVRELSHKILLGWDFMRYHGCTPDPTAG
;
A
#
# COMPACT_ATOMS: atom_id res chain seq x y z
N MET A 1 3.44 0.58 -9.53
CA MET A 1 2.51 0.28 -8.41
C MET A 1 1.40 -0.56 -8.99
N LEU A 2 0.75 -1.41 -8.19
CA LEU A 2 -0.46 -2.14 -8.63
C LEU A 2 -1.65 -1.59 -7.87
N VAL A 3 -2.76 -1.34 -8.56
CA VAL A 3 -4.06 -1.07 -7.92
C VAL A 3 -4.73 -2.42 -7.69
N ASP A 4 -5.09 -2.71 -6.45
CA ASP A 4 -5.64 -3.99 -6.05
C ASP A 4 -6.91 -3.79 -5.22
N THR A 5 -8.07 -3.92 -5.87
CA THR A 5 -9.39 -3.82 -5.22
C THR A 5 -9.71 -5.03 -4.34
N GLY A 6 -8.98 -6.13 -4.49
CA GLY A 6 -9.09 -7.31 -3.63
C GLY A 6 -8.34 -7.15 -2.30
N SER A 7 -7.34 -6.25 -2.25
CA SER A 7 -6.63 -5.93 -1.00
C SER A 7 -7.41 -4.90 -0.18
N ALA A 8 -7.71 -5.24 1.08
CA ALA A 8 -8.35 -4.30 2.00
C ALA A 8 -7.42 -3.13 2.41
N VAL A 9 -6.11 -3.31 2.29
CA VAL A 9 -5.07 -2.41 2.82
C VAL A 9 -4.00 -2.11 1.78
N THR A 10 -3.34 -0.96 1.93
CA THR A 10 -2.22 -0.57 1.08
C THR A 10 -0.93 -1.14 1.63
N LEU A 11 -0.23 -1.90 0.80
CA LEU A 11 0.97 -2.64 1.17
C LEU A 11 2.18 -2.13 0.40
N ALA A 12 3.33 -2.12 1.04
CA ALA A 12 4.60 -1.93 0.35
C ALA A 12 5.62 -2.97 0.78
N ASN A 13 6.48 -3.35 -0.17
CA ASN A 13 7.61 -4.21 0.11
C ASN A 13 8.58 -3.47 1.04
N GLU A 14 9.01 -4.11 2.13
CA GLU A 14 9.93 -3.53 3.12
C GLU A 14 11.20 -2.96 2.45
N ARG A 15 11.75 -3.67 1.45
CA ARG A 15 12.94 -3.21 0.73
C ARG A 15 12.69 -1.93 -0.05
N PHE A 16 11.47 -1.74 -0.53
CA PHE A 16 11.09 -0.54 -1.28
C PHE A 16 10.84 0.65 -0.35
N ILE A 17 10.19 0.44 0.79
CA ILE A 17 9.90 1.51 1.77
C ILE A 17 11.16 2.24 2.23
N ARG A 18 12.30 1.55 2.35
CA ARG A 18 13.59 2.18 2.70
C ARG A 18 14.03 3.30 1.73
N HIS A 19 13.47 3.31 0.53
CA HIS A 19 13.74 4.32 -0.51
C HIS A 19 12.62 5.35 -0.65
N LEU A 20 11.50 5.16 0.05
CA LEU A 20 10.39 6.12 0.08
C LEU A 20 10.61 7.14 1.20
N LYS A 21 10.01 8.32 1.02
CA LYS A 21 10.01 9.35 2.03
C LYS A 21 8.99 8.99 3.12
N THR A 22 9.47 8.34 4.17
CA THR A 22 8.69 8.16 5.41
C THR A 22 8.48 9.51 6.08
N LEU A 23 7.22 9.95 6.16
CA LEU A 23 6.85 11.19 6.84
C LEU A 23 6.68 10.97 8.35
N ARG A 24 6.12 9.82 8.73
CA ARG A 24 5.87 9.46 10.13
C ARG A 24 5.66 7.96 10.29
N ASP A 25 6.28 7.35 11.28
CA ASP A 25 5.94 5.98 11.70
C ASP A 25 4.59 5.97 12.44
N VAL A 26 3.80 4.93 12.19
CA VAL A 26 2.53 4.68 12.90
C VAL A 26 2.60 3.32 13.60
N PRO A 27 1.83 3.11 14.69
CA PRO A 27 1.83 1.83 15.37
C PRO A 27 1.51 0.69 14.41
N LYS A 28 2.36 -0.34 14.40
CA LYS A 28 2.12 -1.55 13.63
C LYS A 28 0.80 -2.18 14.08
N PRO A 29 -0.16 -2.42 13.17
CA PRO A 29 -1.43 -3.01 13.54
C PRO A 29 -1.24 -4.47 13.96
N SER A 30 -2.03 -4.91 14.95
CA SER A 30 -2.13 -6.32 15.34
C SER A 30 -3.22 -7.02 14.52
N ILE A 31 -2.95 -7.19 13.23
CA ILE A 31 -3.81 -7.88 12.28
C ILE A 31 -3.03 -8.98 11.57
N ARG A 32 -3.74 -9.96 11.01
CA ARG A 32 -3.19 -10.97 10.11
C ARG A 32 -3.54 -10.60 8.68
N LEU A 33 -2.57 -10.72 7.78
CA LEU A 33 -2.76 -10.52 6.35
C LEU A 33 -2.52 -11.85 5.66
N GLU A 34 -3.46 -12.26 4.81
CA GLU A 34 -3.38 -13.51 4.05
C GLU A 34 -3.56 -13.18 2.57
N THR A 35 -2.69 -13.72 1.72
CA THR A 35 -2.83 -13.60 0.27
C THR A 35 -3.99 -14.45 -0.23
N ALA A 36 -4.43 -14.21 -1.47
CA ALA A 36 -5.44 -15.05 -2.11
C ALA A 36 -5.02 -16.53 -2.24
N THR A 37 -3.73 -16.85 -2.14
CA THR A 37 -3.19 -18.22 -2.15
C THR A 37 -3.09 -18.85 -0.76
N GLY A 38 -3.53 -18.15 0.29
CA GLY A 38 -3.47 -18.62 1.68
C GLY A 38 -2.12 -18.40 2.37
N THR A 39 -1.22 -17.60 1.78
CA THR A 39 0.08 -17.30 2.38
C THR A 39 -0.06 -16.13 3.34
N GLU A 40 0.38 -16.30 4.59
CA GLU A 40 0.42 -15.20 5.56
C GLU A 40 1.57 -14.23 5.24
N LEU A 41 1.26 -12.92 5.22
CA LEU A 41 2.23 -11.86 5.03
C LEU A 41 2.69 -11.31 6.38
N GLU A 42 4.01 -11.34 6.62
CA GLU A 42 4.61 -10.70 7.79
C GLU A 42 4.62 -9.18 7.62
N ILE A 43 3.78 -8.47 8.38
CA ILE A 43 3.87 -7.01 8.53
C ILE A 43 5.13 -6.68 9.35
N THR A 44 6.03 -5.87 8.82
CA THR A 44 7.28 -5.48 9.49
C THR A 44 7.22 -4.10 10.12
N ASN A 45 6.49 -3.16 9.49
CA ASN A 45 6.28 -1.81 9.99
C ASN A 45 4.97 -1.22 9.43
N ALA A 46 4.57 -0.05 9.88
CA ALA A 46 3.55 0.77 9.26
C ALA A 46 3.97 2.25 9.32
N CYS A 47 3.77 3.00 8.25
CA CYS A 47 4.13 4.42 8.21
C CYS A 47 3.23 5.23 7.28
N VAL A 48 3.20 6.54 7.48
CA VAL A 48 2.69 7.49 6.49
C VAL A 48 3.83 7.87 5.55
N THR A 49 3.60 7.71 4.25
CA THR A 49 4.56 8.06 3.20
C THR A 49 3.88 8.87 2.10
N GLU A 50 4.68 9.60 1.33
CA GLU A 50 4.24 10.18 0.07
C GLU A 50 4.14 9.08 -1.01
N ILE A 51 3.03 9.09 -1.74
CA ILE A 51 2.78 8.27 -2.92
C ILE A 51 2.57 9.23 -4.10
N ILE A 52 3.40 9.07 -5.14
CA ILE A 52 3.34 9.88 -6.35
C ILE A 52 2.56 9.10 -7.41
N LEU A 53 1.39 9.60 -7.78
CA LEU A 53 0.54 9.06 -8.84
C LEU A 53 0.84 9.81 -10.15
N GLY A 54 1.21 9.05 -11.18
CA GLY A 54 1.67 9.61 -12.45
C GLY A 54 2.88 10.54 -12.23
N ASN A 55 2.83 11.73 -12.83
CA ASN A 55 3.95 12.68 -12.79
C ASN A 55 3.61 13.96 -12.00
N SER A 56 2.44 14.06 -11.37
CA SER A 56 1.94 15.37 -10.89
C SER A 56 1.14 15.33 -9.60
N VAL A 57 0.65 14.16 -9.17
CA VAL A 57 -0.19 14.07 -7.97
C VAL A 57 0.58 13.38 -6.86
N THR A 58 0.85 14.10 -5.78
CA THR A 58 1.45 13.54 -4.57
C THR A 58 0.41 13.50 -3.47
N VAL A 59 0.19 12.32 -2.91
CA VAL A 59 -0.70 12.12 -1.76
C VAL A 59 0.06 11.52 -0.59
N GLN A 60 -0.43 11.74 0.62
CA GLN A 60 0.09 11.09 1.83
C GLN A 60 -0.89 10.01 2.25
N HIS A 61 -0.40 8.79 2.45
CA HIS A 61 -1.23 7.67 2.86
C HIS A 61 -0.49 6.75 3.84
N THR A 62 -1.26 6.05 4.67
CA THR A 62 -0.70 5.03 5.58
C THR A 62 -0.45 3.75 4.80
N VAL A 63 0.75 3.20 4.90
CA VAL A 63 1.17 1.99 4.20
C VAL A 63 1.67 0.97 5.20
N LEU A 64 1.20 -0.27 5.08
CA LEU A 64 1.74 -1.39 5.83
C LEU A 64 2.93 -1.95 5.08
N CYS A 65 4.07 -2.01 5.75
CA CYS A 65 5.29 -2.60 5.21
C CYS A 65 5.23 -4.10 5.45
N VAL A 66 5.41 -4.90 4.40
CA VAL A 66 5.45 -6.36 4.50
C VAL A 66 6.80 -6.88 4.04
N ARG A 67 7.27 -7.97 4.65
CA ARG A 67 8.61 -8.52 4.38
C ARG A 67 8.81 -8.90 2.91
N GLU A 68 7.82 -9.58 2.32
CA GLU A 68 7.84 -9.96 0.92
C GLU A 68 6.54 -9.57 0.22
N LEU A 69 6.68 -8.96 -0.95
CA LEU A 69 5.59 -8.55 -1.82
C LEU A 69 6.09 -8.60 -3.26
N SER A 70 5.30 -9.21 -4.15
CA SER A 70 5.66 -9.36 -5.58
C SER A 70 5.80 -8.01 -6.29
N HIS A 71 5.02 -7.01 -5.86
CA HIS A 71 5.07 -5.65 -6.35
C HIS A 71 5.71 -4.72 -5.32
N LYS A 72 6.24 -3.57 -5.79
CA LYS A 72 6.84 -2.56 -4.89
C LYS A 72 5.80 -1.96 -3.92
N ILE A 73 4.61 -1.65 -4.44
CA ILE A 73 3.45 -1.12 -3.72
C ILE A 73 2.18 -1.74 -4.32
N LEU A 74 1.26 -2.16 -3.46
CA LEU A 74 -0.15 -2.44 -3.74
C LEU A 74 -1.01 -1.31 -3.15
N LEU A 75 -1.80 -0.62 -3.97
CA LEU A 75 -2.81 0.34 -3.54
C LEU A 75 -4.12 -0.42 -3.28
N GLY A 76 -4.46 -0.55 -2.01
CA GLY A 76 -5.64 -1.27 -1.56
C GLY A 76 -6.91 -0.41 -1.53
N TRP A 77 -7.99 -1.04 -1.08
CA TRP A 77 -9.29 -0.40 -0.92
C TRP A 77 -9.28 0.75 0.10
N ASP A 78 -8.44 0.69 1.13
CA ASP A 78 -8.23 1.78 2.08
C ASP A 78 -7.76 3.08 1.40
N PHE A 79 -6.81 2.98 0.47
CA PHE A 79 -6.30 4.11 -0.32
C PHE A 79 -7.40 4.65 -1.23
N MET A 80 -8.07 3.77 -1.98
CA MET A 80 -9.13 4.18 -2.91
C MET A 80 -10.26 4.89 -2.18
N ARG A 81 -10.72 4.34 -1.06
CA ARG A 81 -11.79 4.93 -0.25
C ARG A 81 -11.36 6.26 0.37
N TYR A 82 -10.14 6.34 0.90
CA TYR A 82 -9.65 7.54 1.56
C TYR A 82 -9.46 8.71 0.58
N HIS A 83 -8.96 8.43 -0.63
CA HIS A 83 -8.72 9.45 -1.66
C HIS A 83 -9.88 9.64 -2.65
N GLY A 84 -11.01 8.95 -2.45
CA GLY A 84 -12.17 9.05 -3.34
C GLY A 84 -11.90 8.53 -4.76
N CYS A 85 -10.96 7.60 -4.92
CA CYS A 85 -10.64 7.02 -6.22
C CYS A 85 -11.80 6.13 -6.70
N THR A 86 -12.17 6.28 -7.97
CA THR A 86 -13.11 5.40 -8.65
C THR A 86 -12.36 4.70 -9.79
N PRO A 87 -12.27 3.37 -9.80
CA PRO A 87 -11.70 2.64 -10.94
C PRO A 87 -12.52 2.95 -12.20
N ASP A 88 -11.85 3.46 -13.22
CA ASP A 88 -12.46 3.69 -14.53
C ASP A 88 -12.02 2.55 -15.47
N PRO A 89 -12.92 1.60 -15.81
CA PRO A 89 -12.58 0.49 -16.70
C PRO A 89 -12.35 0.94 -18.15
N THR A 90 -12.61 2.20 -18.48
CA THR A 90 -12.39 2.78 -19.81
C THR A 90 -11.05 3.51 -19.93
N ALA A 91 -10.38 3.76 -18.81
CA ALA A 91 -9.03 4.30 -18.79
C ALA A 91 -8.03 3.19 -19.13
N GLY A 92 -7.33 3.35 -20.25
CA GLY A 92 -6.38 2.36 -20.80
C GLY A 92 -5.06 2.23 -20.06
#